data_AF-A0A964BTZ2-F1
#
_entry.id   AF-A0A964BTZ2-F1
#
_cell.length_a   1.000
_cell.length_b   1.000
_cell.length_c   1.000
_cell.angle_alpha   90.00
_cell.angle_beta   90.00
_cell.angle_gamma   90.00
#
_symmetry.space_group_name_H-M   'P 1'
#
loop_
_entity.id
_entity.type
_entity.pdbx_description
1 polymer ?
#
loop_
_entity_poly.entity_id
_entity_poly.type
_entity_poly.pdbx_seq_one_letter_code
_entity_poly.pdbx_strand_id
1 'polypeptide(L)'
;MNYRDNFAQFLIESERSAYTIKNYLCDLDGFALWLKSKGNREFTPELITPTDLRSYKHYLDETLQLKPKTINRKLSSLRSFFNWAGIEGYFPDNRLPHIPQPIKEQASAPKWLDRLSQYDLYRTYTKAH
;
A
#
# COMPACT_ATOMS: atom_id res chain seq x y z
N MET A 1 -6.50 -7.95 15.04
CA MET A 1 -6.92 -6.72 14.32
C MET A 1 -7.18 -7.08 12.87
N ASN A 2 -8.30 -6.66 12.26
CA ASN A 2 -8.58 -6.99 10.85
C ASN A 2 -8.26 -5.78 9.95
N TYR A 3 -6.97 -5.60 9.63
CA TYR A 3 -6.49 -4.47 8.84
C TYR A 3 -7.10 -4.41 7.44
N ARG A 4 -7.43 -5.57 6.86
CA ARG A 4 -8.00 -5.68 5.52
C ARG A 4 -9.40 -5.09 5.47
N ASP A 5 -10.25 -5.46 6.42
CA ASP A 5 -11.63 -4.99 6.45
C ASP A 5 -11.71 -3.51 6.85
N ASN A 6 -10.86 -3.08 7.79
CA ASN A 6 -10.73 -1.66 8.15
C ASN A 6 -10.28 -0.81 6.94
N PHE A 7 -9.34 -1.31 6.13
CA PHE A 7 -8.93 -0.64 4.90
C PHE A 7 -10.05 -0.63 3.84
N ALA A 8 -10.81 -1.72 3.72
CA ALA A 8 -11.97 -1.78 2.83
C ALA A 8 -13.00 -0.70 3.18
N GLN A 9 -13.27 -0.53 4.48
CA GLN A 9 -14.18 0.48 5.00
C GLN A 9 -13.70 1.91 4.65
N PHE A 10 -12.41 2.20 4.86
CA PHE A 10 -11.81 3.47 4.44
C PHE A 10 -11.96 3.76 2.93
N LEU A 11 -11.79 2.74 2.09
CA LEU A 11 -11.97 2.91 0.64
C LEU A 11 -13.44 3.17 0.26
N ILE A 12 -14.40 2.58 0.99
CA ILE A 12 -15.84 2.85 0.82
C ILE A 12 -16.14 4.30 1.19
N GLU A 13 -15.64 4.77 2.34
CA GLU A 13 -15.80 6.15 2.81
C GLU A 13 -15.12 7.17 1.87
N SER A 14 -14.07 6.73 1.16
CA SER A 14 -13.40 7.50 0.11
C SER A 14 -14.10 7.44 -1.26
N GLU A 15 -15.36 6.97 -1.31
CA GLU A 15 -16.21 6.85 -2.50
C GLU A 15 -15.56 6.04 -3.65
N ARG A 16 -14.74 5.04 -3.31
CA ARG A 16 -14.16 4.16 -4.33
C ARG A 16 -15.20 3.17 -4.85
N SER A 17 -15.16 2.92 -6.15
CA SER A 17 -16.03 1.91 -6.75
C SER A 17 -15.73 0.52 -6.18
N ALA A 18 -16.75 -0.34 -6.09
CA ALA A 18 -16.58 -1.72 -5.63
C ALA A 18 -15.50 -2.49 -6.42
N TYR A 19 -15.40 -2.22 -7.73
CA TYR A 19 -14.37 -2.79 -8.58
C TYR A 19 -12.96 -2.32 -8.19
N THR A 20 -12.81 -1.02 -7.89
CA THR A 20 -11.56 -0.45 -7.40
C THR A 20 -11.18 -1.04 -6.04
N ILE A 21 -12.13 -1.13 -5.11
CA ILE A 21 -11.92 -1.71 -3.78
C ILE A 21 -11.42 -3.15 -3.90
N LYS A 22 -12.12 -3.98 -4.68
CA LYS A 22 -11.73 -5.38 -4.92
C LYS A 22 -10.30 -5.51 -5.44
N ASN A 23 -9.89 -4.63 -6.35
CA ASN A 23 -8.53 -4.66 -6.90
C ASN A 23 -7.46 -4.37 -5.84
N TYR A 24 -7.72 -3.45 -4.90
CA TYR A 24 -6.77 -3.15 -3.83
C TYR A 24 -6.68 -4.28 -2.83
N LEU A 25 -7.83 -4.83 -2.43
CA LEU A 25 -7.87 -5.96 -1.50
C LEU A 25 -7.19 -7.19 -2.10
N CYS A 26 -7.41 -7.48 -3.38
CA CYS A 26 -6.74 -8.57 -4.08
C CYS A 26 -5.21 -8.37 -4.15
N ASP A 27 -4.75 -7.14 -4.35
CA ASP A 27 -3.32 -6.85 -4.34
C ASP A 27 -2.69 -6.98 -2.95
N LEU A 28 -3.41 -6.57 -1.90
CA LEU A 28 -3.03 -6.78 -0.50
C LEU A 28 -2.97 -8.26 -0.13
N ASP A 29 -4.00 -9.02 -0.48
CA ASP A 29 -4.08 -10.47 -0.24
C ASP A 29 -2.92 -11.19 -0.95
N GLY A 30 -2.57 -10.77 -2.17
CA GLY A 30 -1.40 -11.29 -2.89
C GLY A 30 -0.07 -11.00 -2.19
N PHE A 31 0.09 -9.82 -1.59
CA PHE A 31 1.28 -9.49 -0.80
C PHE A 31 1.35 -10.30 0.50
N ALA A 32 0.24 -10.41 1.22
CA ALA A 32 0.15 -11.20 2.45
C ALA A 32 0.47 -12.68 2.20
N LEU A 33 -0.03 -13.25 1.10
CA LEU A 33 0.27 -14.61 0.69
C LEU A 33 1.76 -14.81 0.39
N TRP A 34 2.38 -13.85 -0.31
CA TRP A 34 3.82 -13.88 -0.59
C TRP A 34 4.68 -13.76 0.68
N LEU A 35 4.30 -12.89 1.63
CA LEU A 35 5.01 -12.80 2.92
C LEU A 35 4.98 -14.11 3.68
N LYS A 36 3.80 -14.76 3.71
CA LYS A 36 3.62 -16.07 4.34
C LYS A 36 4.51 -17.13 3.68
N SER A 37 4.61 -17.14 2.35
CA SER A 37 5.45 -18.12 1.64
C SER A 37 6.96 -17.89 1.84
N LYS A 38 7.40 -16.66 2.08
CA LYS A 38 8.82 -16.34 2.26
C LYS A 38 9.37 -16.55 3.67
N GLY A 39 8.54 -16.44 4.70
CA GLY A 39 9.04 -16.51 6.09
C GLY A 39 8.03 -17.02 7.11
N ASN A 40 6.91 -17.59 6.68
CA ASN A 40 5.80 -18.00 7.55
C ASN A 40 5.34 -16.88 8.50
N ARG A 41 5.49 -15.62 8.07
CA ARG A 41 5.07 -14.44 8.81
C ARG A 41 3.66 -14.05 8.37
N GLU A 42 2.81 -13.78 9.35
CA GLU A 42 1.51 -13.16 9.10
C GLU A 42 1.70 -11.71 8.66
N PHE A 43 0.71 -11.19 7.92
CA PHE A 43 0.72 -9.80 7.49
C PHE A 43 0.38 -8.89 8.67
N THR A 44 1.41 -8.37 9.32
CA THR A 44 1.31 -7.36 10.36
C THR A 44 1.96 -6.07 9.85
N PRO A 45 1.20 -4.99 9.58
CA PRO A 45 1.72 -3.76 8.98
C PRO A 45 2.95 -3.20 9.70
N GLU A 46 2.94 -3.23 11.03
CA GLU A 46 4.00 -2.76 11.93
C GLU A 46 5.34 -3.48 11.75
N LEU A 47 5.31 -4.74 11.31
CA LEU A 47 6.50 -5.58 11.14
C LEU A 47 7.04 -5.54 9.71
N ILE A 48 6.36 -4.86 8.78
CA ILE A 48 6.78 -4.79 7.39
C ILE A 48 7.96 -3.82 7.28
N THR A 49 9.08 -4.34 6.78
CA THR A 49 10.29 -3.54 6.57
C THR A 49 10.40 -3.04 5.13
N PRO A 50 11.19 -1.98 4.87
CA PRO A 50 11.52 -1.58 3.50
C PRO A 50 12.20 -2.70 2.69
N THR A 51 12.90 -3.61 3.35
CA THR A 51 13.52 -4.79 2.71
C THR A 51 12.46 -5.74 2.19
N ASP A 52 11.41 -6.01 2.97
CA ASP A 52 10.30 -6.87 2.54
C ASP A 52 9.64 -6.32 1.26
N LEU A 53 9.43 -5.00 1.19
CA LEU A 53 8.84 -4.36 0.02
C LEU A 53 9.74 -4.42 -1.22
N ARG A 54 11.06 -4.23 -1.06
CA ARG A 54 12.03 -4.41 -2.16
C ARG A 54 12.06 -5.86 -2.65
N SER A 55 12.10 -6.82 -1.72
CA SER A 55 12.07 -8.24 -2.05
C SER A 55 10.77 -8.63 -2.75
N TYR A 56 9.63 -8.05 -2.38
CA TYR A 56 8.38 -8.27 -3.07
C TYR A 56 8.40 -7.73 -4.50
N LYS A 57 8.89 -6.50 -4.69
CA LYS A 57 9.06 -5.91 -6.03
C LYS A 57 9.90 -6.83 -6.92
N HIS A 58 11.05 -7.28 -6.42
CA HIS A 58 11.94 -8.18 -7.14
C HIS A 58 11.27 -9.54 -7.44
N TYR A 59 10.49 -10.10 -6.51
CA TYR A 59 9.70 -11.29 -6.76
C TYR A 59 8.67 -11.10 -7.89
N LEU A 60 7.95 -9.97 -7.90
CA LEU A 60 6.97 -9.67 -8.95
C LEU A 60 7.62 -9.54 -10.34
N ASP A 61 8.84 -9.00 -10.38
CA ASP A 61 9.59 -8.72 -11.61
C ASP A 61 10.36 -9.94 -12.11
N GLU A 62 11.20 -10.55 -11.28
CA GLU A 62 12.11 -11.61 -11.72
C GLU A 62 11.52 -13.00 -11.61
N THR A 63 10.66 -13.25 -10.60
CA THR A 63 10.05 -14.57 -10.40
C THR A 63 8.73 -14.71 -11.15
N LEU A 64 7.82 -13.74 -11.00
CA LEU A 64 6.52 -13.77 -11.67
C LEU A 64 6.53 -13.14 -13.06
N GLN A 65 7.59 -12.40 -13.42
CA GLN A 65 7.75 -11.77 -14.74
C GLN A 65 6.52 -10.95 -15.17
N LEU A 66 5.93 -10.24 -14.21
CA LEU A 66 4.76 -9.42 -14.47
C LEU A 66 5.16 -8.17 -15.25
N LYS A 67 4.24 -7.68 -16.09
CA LYS A 67 4.44 -6.41 -16.79
C LYS A 67 4.59 -5.25 -15.79
N PRO A 68 5.46 -4.25 -16.07
CA PRO A 68 5.68 -3.11 -15.19
C PRO A 68 4.39 -2.42 -14.72
N LYS A 69 3.38 -2.28 -15.59
CA LYS A 69 2.04 -1.74 -15.23
C LYS A 69 1.38 -2.48 -14.08
N THR A 70 1.45 -3.81 -14.10
CA THR A 70 0.86 -4.66 -13.07
C THR A 70 1.63 -4.55 -11.76
N ILE A 71 2.96 -4.49 -11.84
CA ILE A 71 3.84 -4.32 -10.67
C ILE A 71 3.57 -2.96 -10.02
N ASN A 72 3.56 -1.89 -10.82
CA ASN A 72 3.29 -0.52 -10.39
C ASN A 72 1.90 -0.39 -9.76
N ARG A 73 0.87 -1.03 -10.32
CA ARG A 73 -0.47 -1.10 -9.71
C ARG A 73 -0.43 -1.75 -8.33
N LYS A 74 0.22 -2.90 -8.20
CA LYS A 74 0.36 -3.62 -6.92
C LYS A 74 1.09 -2.79 -5.87
N LEU A 75 2.22 -2.19 -6.23
CA LEU A 75 2.98 -1.29 -5.35
C LEU A 75 2.17 -0.04 -4.95
N SER A 76 1.32 0.46 -5.85
CA SER A 76 0.44 1.61 -5.56
C SER A 76 -0.66 1.26 -4.57
N SER A 77 -1.26 0.07 -4.67
CA SER A 77 -2.22 -0.42 -3.67
C SER A 77 -1.57 -0.60 -2.31
N LEU A 78 -0.35 -1.15 -2.24
CA LEU A 78 0.42 -1.21 -0.99
C LEU A 78 0.69 0.19 -0.42
N ARG A 79 1.04 1.16 -1.26
CA ARG A 79 1.24 2.56 -0.83
C ARG A 79 -0.01 3.17 -0.21
N SER A 80 -1.15 3.00 -0.86
CA SER A 80 -2.41 3.47 -0.31
C SER A 80 -2.72 2.83 1.04
N PHE A 81 -2.47 1.53 1.18
CA PHE A 81 -2.68 0.81 2.43
C PHE A 81 -1.77 1.32 3.55
N PHE A 82 -0.46 1.41 3.32
CA PHE A 82 0.47 1.85 4.36
C PHE A 82 0.24 3.30 4.77
N ASN A 83 -0.11 4.18 3.83
CA ASN A 83 -0.48 5.56 4.15
C ASN A 83 -1.73 5.62 5.02
N TRP A 84 -2.80 4.90 4.64
CA TRP A 84 -4.00 4.80 5.47
C TRP A 84 -3.66 4.26 6.87
N ALA A 85 -2.87 3.20 6.95
CA ALA A 85 -2.52 2.59 8.22
C ALA A 85 -1.66 3.51 9.11
N GLY A 86 -0.86 4.40 8.52
CA GLY A 86 -0.18 5.50 9.22
C GLY A 86 -1.14 6.53 9.80
N ILE A 87 -2.12 6.97 9.00
CA ILE A 87 -3.13 7.96 9.42
C ILE A 87 -3.97 7.43 10.59
N GLU A 88 -4.30 6.14 10.57
CA GLU A 88 -5.03 5.45 11.65
C GLU A 88 -4.17 5.17 12.89
N GLY A 89 -2.87 5.45 12.84
CA GLY A 89 -1.96 5.29 13.97
C GLY A 89 -1.55 3.84 14.26
N TYR A 90 -1.65 2.93 13.27
CA TYR A 90 -1.20 1.55 13.46
C TYR A 90 0.32 1.41 13.53
N PHE A 91 1.10 2.47 13.28
CA PHE A 91 2.56 2.43 13.39
C PHE A 91 3.02 3.11 14.69
N PRO A 92 3.64 2.39 15.65
CA PRO A 92 4.34 3.04 16.75
C PRO A 92 5.44 3.93 16.16
N ASP A 93 5.52 5.17 16.64
CA ASP A 93 6.44 6.22 16.17
C ASP A 93 6.26 6.70 14.72
N ASN A 94 5.11 6.46 14.09
CA ASN A 94 4.82 6.92 12.71
C ASN A 94 5.86 6.43 11.67
N ARG A 95 6.50 5.28 11.92
CA ARG A 95 7.52 4.70 11.03
C ARG A 95 6.87 3.99 9.85
N LEU A 96 6.42 4.77 8.88
CA LEU A 96 5.92 4.24 7.62
C LEU A 96 7.02 3.51 6.84
N PRO A 97 6.76 2.29 6.32
CA PRO A 97 7.76 1.59 5.53
C PRO A 97 7.99 2.32 4.20
N HIS A 98 9.26 2.55 3.86
CA HIS A 98 9.62 3.15 2.58
C HIS A 98 9.32 2.20 1.42
N ILE A 99 8.38 2.58 0.56
CA ILE A 99 7.95 1.77 -0.58
C ILE A 99 8.90 1.99 -1.76
N PRO A 100 9.37 0.92 -2.42
CA PRO A 100 10.24 1.03 -3.58
C PRO A 100 9.68 1.93 -4.68
N GLN A 101 10.59 2.59 -5.38
CA GLN A 101 10.25 3.40 -6.56
C GLN A 101 9.57 2.54 -7.64
N PRO A 102 8.60 3.10 -8.39
CA PRO A 102 7.99 2.43 -9.53
C PRO A 102 9.03 1.94 -10.55
N ILE A 103 8.69 0.91 -11.31
CA ILE A 103 9.46 0.53 -12.50
C ILE A 103 9.16 1.56 -13.59
N LYS A 104 10.21 2.10 -14.24
CA LYS A 104 10.07 3.12 -15.28
C LYS A 104 9.18 2.57 -16.41
N GLU A 105 8.05 3.24 -16.62
CA GLU A 105 7.05 2.93 -17.64
C GLU A 105 6.43 4.24 -18.14
N GLN A 106 5.99 4.30 -19.39
CA GLN A 106 5.32 5.48 -19.94
C GLN A 106 4.06 5.81 -19.10
N ALA A 107 4.00 7.06 -18.63
CA ALA A 107 3.16 7.46 -17.49
C ALA A 107 1.67 7.17 -17.70
N SER A 108 1.12 6.33 -16.83
CA SER A 108 -0.31 6.32 -16.52
C SER A 108 -0.52 5.93 -15.06
N ALA A 109 0.04 6.74 -14.16
CA ALA A 109 -0.34 6.70 -12.75
C ALA A 109 -1.76 7.26 -12.62
N PRO A 110 -2.68 6.57 -11.93
CA PRO A 110 -4.05 7.04 -11.80
C PRO A 110 -4.10 8.25 -10.85
N LYS A 111 -4.69 9.36 -11.33
CA LYS A 111 -4.81 10.72 -10.75
C LYS A 111 -5.42 10.83 -9.33
N TRP A 112 -5.67 9.73 -8.63
CA TRP A 112 -6.28 9.74 -7.30
C TRP A 112 -5.28 9.62 -6.15
N LEU A 113 -4.04 9.15 -6.40
CA LEU A 113 -3.00 9.01 -5.37
C LEU A 113 -2.45 10.36 -4.88
N ASP A 114 -2.53 11.42 -5.69
CA ASP A 114 -2.16 12.77 -5.27
C ASP A 114 -3.11 13.37 -4.23
N ARG A 115 -4.38 12.92 -4.20
CA ARG A 115 -5.39 13.48 -3.28
C ARG A 115 -5.14 13.07 -1.83
N LEU A 116 -4.46 11.94 -1.59
CA LEU A 116 -4.05 11.52 -0.25
C LEU A 116 -2.78 12.24 0.22
N SER A 117 -1.87 12.59 -0.71
CA SER A 117 -0.74 13.50 -0.42
C SER A 117 -1.21 14.90 -0.01
N GLN A 118 -2.35 15.37 -0.52
CA GLN A 118 -2.97 16.63 -0.08
C GLN A 118 -3.52 16.58 1.34
N TYR A 119 -3.92 15.40 1.83
CA TYR A 119 -4.38 15.22 3.22
C TYR A 119 -3.23 15.33 4.24
N ASP A 120 -2.02 14.97 3.83
CA ASP A 120 -0.80 15.09 4.64
C ASP A 120 -0.44 16.57 4.90
N LEU A 121 -0.77 17.46 3.96
CA LEU A 121 -0.64 18.91 4.13
C LEU A 121 -1.69 19.52 5.06
N TYR A 122 -2.86 18.87 5.25
CA TYR A 122 -3.93 19.42 6.08
C TYR A 122 -3.76 19.09 7.58
N ARG A 123 -3.12 17.96 7.92
CA ARG A 123 -2.90 17.58 9.34
C ARG A 123 -1.67 18.24 9.98
N THR A 124 -0.71 18.73 9.21
CA THR A 124 0.41 19.53 9.74
C THR A 124 -0.02 20.94 10.19
N TYR A 125 -1.20 21.42 9.79
CA TYR A 125 -1.67 22.78 10.13
C TYR A 125 -2.60 22.87 11.35
N THR A 126 -3.12 21.76 11.89
CA THR A 126 -4.10 21.78 13.01
C THR A 126 -3.53 21.28 14.35
N LYS A 127 -2.20 21.39 14.55
CA LYS A 127 -1.53 21.28 15.86
C LYS A 127 -0.47 22.36 16.07
N ALA A 128 -0.71 23.56 15.57
CA ALA A 128 0.03 24.76 15.93
C ALA A 128 -0.93 25.94 15.97
N HIS A 129 -1.78 26.00 17.00
CA HIS A 129 -2.32 27.25 17.55
C HIS A 129 -2.86 27.00 18.96
#